data_AF-A0A956ABN2-F1
#
_entry.id   AF-A0A956ABN2-F1
#
_cell.length_a   1.000
_cell.length_b   1.000
_cell.length_c   1.000
_cell.angle_alpha   90.00
_cell.angle_beta   90.00
_cell.angle_gamma   90.00
#
_symmetry.space_group_name_H-M   'P 1'
#
loop_
_entity.id
_entity.type
_entity.pdbx_description
1 polymer ?
#
loop_
_entity_poly.entity_id
_entity_poly.type
_entity_poly.pdbx_seq_one_letter_code
_entity_poly.pdbx_strand_id
1 'polypeptide(L)' 'MQRSIWFLILLILSWTSAPFAHADYATFFKKGLRAQKKGHHREAIALFDRAVASEPRPGAKYFKALSLMAL' A
#
# COMPACT_ATOMS: atom_id res chain seq x y z
N MET A 1 -34.89 31.26 12.93
CA MET A 1 -34.00 30.35 13.69
C MET A 1 -33.71 29.00 13.00
N GLN A 2 -34.26 28.68 11.82
CA GLN A 2 -34.11 27.34 11.18
C GLN A 2 -32.91 27.20 10.21
N ARG A 3 -32.34 28.30 9.68
CA ARG A 3 -31.27 28.25 8.65
C ARG A 3 -29.90 27.82 9.18
N SER A 4 -29.65 27.95 10.50
CA SER A 4 -28.35 27.63 11.11
C SER A 4 -28.11 26.12 11.27
N ILE A 5 -29.17 25.31 11.28
CA ILE A 5 -29.10 23.86 11.47
C ILE A 5 -28.55 23.18 10.21
N TRP A 6 -28.91 23.71 9.03
CA TRP A 6 -28.40 23.26 7.73
C TRP A 6 -26.89 23.45 7.57
N PHE A 7 -26.33 24.52 8.15
CA PHE A 7 -24.89 24.75 8.18
C PHE A 7 -24.13 23.73 9.05
N LEU A 8 -24.74 23.25 10.13
CA LEU A 8 -24.14 22.25 11.01
C LEU A 8 -24.19 20.83 10.39
N ILE A 9 -25.25 20.50 9.66
CA ILE A 9 -25.38 19.21 8.96
C ILE A 9 -24.34 19.10 7.81
N LEU A 10 -24.08 20.19 7.09
CA LEU A 10 -23.05 20.26 6.04
C LEU A 10 -21.62 20.13 6.60
N LEU A 11 -21.39 20.56 7.84
CA LEU A 11 -20.08 20.48 8.49
C LEU A 11 -19.70 19.03 8.88
N ILE A 12 -20.70 18.22 9.26
CA ILE A 12 -20.50 16.83 9.72
C ILE A 12 -20.23 15.88 8.54
N LEU A 13 -20.74 16.17 7.33
CA LEU A 13 -20.47 15.38 6.12
C LEU A 13 -19.06 15.58 5.54
N SER A 14 -18.34 16.65 5.92
CA SER A 14 -16.94 16.86 5.51
C SER A 14 -15.95 15.91 6.20
N TRP A 15 -16.41 15.09 7.14
CA TRP A 15 -15.62 14.02 7.75
C TRP A 15 -15.99 12.64 7.22
N THR A 16 -16.28 12.54 5.93
CA THR A 16 -16.18 11.24 5.26
C THR A 16 -14.71 11.02 4.94
N SER A 17 -13.92 10.69 5.97
CA SER A 17 -12.51 10.29 5.82
C SER A 17 -12.42 9.32 4.66
N ALA A 18 -11.66 9.72 3.64
CA ALA A 18 -11.37 8.94 2.47
C ALA A 18 -11.12 7.48 2.86
N PRO A 19 -11.59 6.48 2.08
CA PRO A 19 -11.14 5.12 2.28
C PRO A 19 -9.64 5.16 2.09
N PHE A 20 -8.89 5.08 3.19
CA PHE A 20 -7.46 4.92 3.16
C PHE A 20 -7.22 3.62 2.41
N ALA A 21 -6.95 3.72 1.12
CA ALA A 21 -6.25 2.69 0.38
C ALA A 21 -4.81 2.67 0.92
N HIS A 22 -4.66 2.33 2.20
CA HIS A 22 -3.40 1.87 2.75
C HIS A 22 -3.15 0.55 2.02
N ALA A 23 -2.45 0.64 0.90
CA ALA A 23 -1.89 -0.54 0.28
C ALA A 23 -0.83 -1.06 1.26
N ASP A 24 -1.29 -1.90 2.20
CA ASP A 24 -0.47 -2.37 3.30
C ASP A 24 0.73 -3.15 2.77
N TYR A 25 1.78 -3.19 3.59
CA TYR A 25 2.93 -4.08 3.41
C TYR A 25 2.54 -5.44 2.82
N ALA A 26 1.51 -6.09 3.37
CA ALA A 26 1.07 -7.42 2.96
C ALA A 26 0.61 -7.48 1.49
N THR A 27 -0.02 -6.42 0.98
CA THR A 27 -0.51 -6.35 -0.39
C THR A 27 0.65 -6.25 -1.39
N PHE A 28 1.58 -5.31 -1.16
CA PHE A 28 2.77 -5.17 -2.00
C PHE A 28 3.67 -6.40 -1.92
N PHE A 29 3.84 -6.96 -0.73
CA PHE A 29 4.61 -8.18 -0.52
C PHE A 29 4.03 -9.39 -1.28
N LYS A 30 2.71 -9.62 -1.20
CA LYS A 30 2.04 -10.70 -1.94
C LYS A 30 2.14 -10.51 -3.45
N LYS A 31 2.01 -9.27 -3.95
CA LYS A 31 2.20 -8.95 -5.37
C LYS A 31 3.64 -9.23 -5.81
N GLY A 32 4.63 -8.82 -5.03
CA GLY A 32 6.06 -9.06 -5.30
C GLY A 32 6.39 -10.54 -5.38
N LEU A 33 5.86 -11.36 -4.46
CA LEU A 33 6.00 -12.81 -4.51
C LEU A 33 5.39 -13.42 -5.79
N ARG A 34 4.22 -12.94 -6.23
CA ARG A 34 3.60 -13.40 -7.48
C ARG A 34 4.43 -13.02 -8.70
N ALA A 35 4.97 -11.81 -8.75
CA ALA A 35 5.86 -11.37 -9.83
C ALA A 35 7.15 -12.19 -9.86
N GLN A 36 7.77 -12.45 -8.70
CA GLN A 36 8.96 -13.30 -8.58
C GLN A 36 8.70 -14.72 -9.09
N LYS A 37 7.55 -15.32 -8.73
CA LYS A 37 7.15 -16.66 -9.23
C LYS A 37 6.93 -16.70 -10.75
N LYS A 38 6.59 -15.57 -11.37
CA LYS A 38 6.43 -15.44 -12.83
C LYS A 38 7.75 -15.16 -13.56
N GLY A 39 8.87 -15.01 -12.84
CA GLY A 39 10.16 -14.61 -13.40
C GLY A 39 10.29 -13.11 -13.66
N HIS A 40 9.31 -12.29 -13.24
CA HIS A 40 9.37 -10.83 -13.38
C HIS A 40 10.18 -10.21 -12.24
N HIS A 41 11.48 -10.51 -12.20
CA HIS A 41 12.37 -10.13 -11.10
C HIS A 41 12.43 -8.61 -10.89
N ARG A 42 12.46 -7.81 -11.97
CA ARG A 42 12.43 -6.33 -11.90
C ARG A 42 11.14 -5.78 -11.28
N GLU A 43 10.00 -6.32 -11.67
CA GLU A 43 8.70 -5.92 -11.12
C GLU A 43 8.59 -6.31 -9.65
N ALA A 44 9.08 -7.51 -9.29
CA ALA A 44 9.12 -7.98 -7.92
C ALA A 44 9.94 -7.05 -7.02
N ILE A 45 11.11 -6.59 -7.49
CA ILE A 45 11.96 -5.63 -6.75
C ILE A 45 11.19 -4.34 -6.46
N ALA A 46 10.55 -3.75 -7.47
CA ALA A 46 9.77 -2.51 -7.30
C ALA A 46 8.59 -2.69 -6.32
N LEU A 47 7.95 -3.86 -6.33
CA LEU A 47 6.87 -4.19 -5.40
C LEU A 47 7.38 -4.39 -3.97
N PHE A 48 8.54 -5.04 -3.79
CA PHE A 48 9.15 -5.18 -2.47
C PHE A 48 9.67 -3.83 -1.94
N ASP A 49 10.14 -2.93 -2.80
CA ASP A 49 10.52 -1.57 -2.38
C ASP A 49 9.32 -0.78 -1.83
N ARG A 50 8.16 -0.88 -2.49
CA ARG A 50 6.92 -0.28 -1.96
C ARG A 50 6.49 -0.93 -0.64
N ALA A 51 6.67 -2.25 -0.50
CA ALA A 51 6.39 -2.93 0.76
C ALA A 51 7.30 -2.43 1.89
N VAL A 52 8.62 -2.31 1.64
CA VAL A 52 9.60 -1.81 2.62
C VAL A 52 9.35 -0.35 2.99
N ALA A 53 8.91 0.47 2.03
CA ALA A 53 8.56 1.87 2.28
C ALA A 53 7.31 2.02 3.17
N SER A 54 6.36 1.09 3.08
CA SER A 54 5.17 1.06 3.93
C SER A 54 5.48 0.51 5.33
N GLU A 55 6.09 -0.68 5.41
CA GLU A 55 6.64 -1.22 6.67
C GLU A 55 8.00 -1.86 6.40
N PRO A 56 9.07 -1.38 7.05
CA PRO A 56 10.41 -1.92 6.86
C PRO A 56 10.58 -3.25 7.61
N ARG A 57 9.97 -4.32 7.09
CA ARG A 57 10.11 -5.69 7.60
C ARG A 57 11.26 -6.44 6.93
N PRO A 58 11.94 -7.34 7.66
CA PRO A 58 13.04 -8.14 7.11
C PRO A 58 12.58 -9.04 5.95
N GLY A 59 11.32 -9.51 5.95
CA GLY A 59 10.77 -10.35 4.90
C GLY A 59 10.87 -9.71 3.51
N ALA A 60 10.35 -8.50 3.33
CA ALA A 60 10.40 -7.83 2.02
C ALA A 60 11.84 -7.55 1.56
N LYS A 61 12.76 -7.21 2.48
CA LYS A 61 14.19 -7.04 2.16
C LYS A 61 14.83 -8.35 1.68
N TYR A 62 14.54 -9.46 2.36
CA TYR A 62 15.04 -10.78 1.99
C TYR A 62 14.56 -11.21 0.58
N PHE A 63 13.26 -11.07 0.31
CA PHE A 63 12.73 -11.43 -1.01
C PHE A 63 13.17 -10.47 -2.12
N LYS A 64 13.42 -9.19 -1.82
CA LYS A 64 14.08 -8.26 -2.74
C LYS A 64 15.48 -8.75 -3.10
N ALA A 65 16.29 -9.14 -2.11
CA ALA A 65 17.63 -9.66 -2.34
C ALA A 65 17.60 -10.94 -3.20
N LEU A 66 16.67 -11.86 -2.95
CA LEU A 66 16.46 -13.03 -3.80
C LEU A 66 16.12 -12.65 -5.24
N SER A 67 15.24 -11.67 -5.45
CA SER A 67 14.92 -11.19 -6.81
C SER A 67 16.10 -10.51 -7.49
N LEU A 68 16.99 -9.84 -6.74
CA LEU A 68 18.21 -9.24 -7.30
C LEU A 68 19.23 -10.30 -7.71
N MET A 69 19.35 -11.40 -6.95
CA MET A 69 20.22 -12.52 -7.31
C MET A 69 19.72 -13.29 -8.53
N ALA A 70 18.41 -13.25 -8.81
CA ALA A 70 17.78 -13.92 -9.94
C ALA A 70 17.65 -13.02 -11.20
N LEU A 71 18.13 -11.78 -11.15
CA LEU A 71 18.14 -10.82 -12.26
C LEU A 71 19.32 -11.09 -13.21
#